data_AF-A0A7V9ZZT1-F1
#
_entry.id   AF-A0A7V9ZZT1-F1
#
_cell.length_a   1.000
_cell.length_b   1.000
_cell.length_c   1.000
_cell.angle_alpha   90.00
_cell.angle_beta   90.00
_cell.angle_gamma   90.00
#
_symmetry.space_group_name_H-M   'P 1'
#
loop_
_entity.id
_entity.type
_entity.pdbx_description
1 polymer ?
#
loop_
_entity_poly.entity_id
_entity_poly.type
_entity_poly.pdbx_seq_one_letter_code
_entity_poly.pdbx_strand_id
1 'polypeptide(L)'
;SAGGGRPPPPPLNPVMVIAGVGAACVTLAGAAGPLAVAVAAGVVPVVAVGSVLVTRSADTRTFTEPLLVSGAAVMVGLGGAAPVLLRAGTGLVPVLVLFAYAMAYDAGTYVVGSGAASAWEGPAAGIAATGTVTLTVAAVLAPPFDGISPWLLGVLAAVLAPLGPIIASAFPGTGGDRKVRMPALRRLDSLLVLGPLWSLVAVLLLN
;
A
#
# COMPACT_ATOMS: atom_id res chain seq x y z
N SER A 1 -44.05 13.99 13.26
CA SER A 1 -42.64 13.55 13.33
C SER A 1 -42.43 12.39 12.39
N ALA A 2 -41.96 12.63 11.17
CA ALA A 2 -41.61 11.56 10.23
C ALA A 2 -40.22 11.03 10.62
N GLY A 3 -40.18 9.80 11.15
CA GLY A 3 -38.94 9.12 11.46
C GLY A 3 -38.16 8.85 10.19
N GLY A 4 -37.09 9.62 9.95
CA GLY A 4 -36.12 9.36 8.89
C GLY A 4 -35.31 8.11 9.22
N GLY A 5 -35.89 6.94 8.97
CA GLY A 5 -35.18 5.67 9.05
C GLY A 5 -34.03 5.67 8.07
N ARG A 6 -32.80 5.49 8.56
CA ARG A 6 -31.65 5.22 7.68
C ARG A 6 -31.99 4.00 6.82
N PRO A 7 -31.75 4.02 5.51
CA PRO A 7 -31.92 2.85 4.69
C PRO A 7 -31.05 1.70 5.25
N PRO A 8 -31.52 0.44 5.17
CA PRO A 8 -30.74 -0.70 5.59
C PRO A 8 -29.41 -0.74 4.82
N PRO A 9 -28.31 -1.21 5.46
CA PRO A 9 -27.04 -1.32 4.77
C PRO A 9 -27.19 -2.25 3.56
N PRO A 10 -26.53 -1.95 2.44
CA PRO A 10 -26.54 -2.85 1.29
C PRO A 10 -25.97 -4.23 1.69
N PRO A 11 -26.44 -5.31 1.05
CA PRO A 11 -25.90 -6.65 1.29
C PRO A 11 -24.39 -6.68 1.02
N LEU A 12 -23.65 -7.40 1.87
CA LEU A 12 -22.20 -7.55 1.73
C LEU A 12 -21.89 -8.27 0.42
N ASN A 13 -21.14 -7.60 -0.47
CA ASN A 13 -20.67 -8.22 -1.70
C ASN A 13 -19.60 -9.29 -1.36
N PRO A 14 -19.77 -10.56 -1.78
CA PRO A 14 -18.83 -11.64 -1.47
C PRO A 14 -17.40 -11.33 -1.93
N VAL A 15 -17.23 -10.61 -3.04
CA VAL A 15 -15.91 -10.19 -3.55
C VAL A 15 -15.20 -9.24 -2.56
N MET A 16 -15.94 -8.35 -1.91
CA MET A 16 -15.38 -7.43 -0.90
C MET A 16 -14.97 -8.18 0.37
N VAL A 17 -15.72 -9.19 0.77
CA VAL A 17 -15.37 -10.06 1.91
C VAL A 17 -14.10 -10.85 1.60
N ILE A 18 -14.02 -11.46 0.41
CA ILE A 18 -12.83 -12.19 -0.05
C ILE A 18 -11.62 -11.26 -0.11
N ALA A 19 -11.77 -10.03 -0.59
CA ALA A 19 -10.71 -9.04 -0.63
C ALA A 19 -10.23 -8.62 0.78
N GLY A 20 -11.16 -8.31 1.69
CA GLY A 20 -10.81 -7.93 3.06
C GLY A 20 -10.09 -9.05 3.81
N VAL A 21 -10.63 -10.27 3.74
CA VAL A 21 -10.00 -11.46 4.34
C VAL A 21 -8.68 -11.78 3.65
N GLY A 22 -8.63 -11.68 2.33
CA GLY A 22 -7.43 -11.92 1.53
C GLY A 22 -6.28 -11.00 1.90
N ALA A 23 -6.54 -9.70 2.02
CA ALA A 23 -5.53 -8.73 2.47
C ALA A 23 -4.97 -9.09 3.86
N ALA A 24 -5.85 -9.41 4.81
CA ALA A 24 -5.44 -9.82 6.15
C ALA A 24 -4.59 -11.10 6.14
N CYS A 25 -4.99 -12.11 5.35
CA CYS A 25 -4.23 -13.35 5.19
C CYS A 25 -2.85 -13.11 4.59
N VAL A 26 -2.72 -12.26 3.57
CA VAL A 26 -1.43 -11.91 2.97
C VAL A 26 -0.53 -11.19 3.98
N THR A 27 -1.08 -10.25 4.76
CA THR A 27 -0.31 -9.58 5.83
C THR A 27 0.16 -10.57 6.90
N LEU A 28 -0.73 -11.45 7.38
CA LEU A 28 -0.39 -12.46 8.39
C LEU A 28 0.61 -13.49 7.86
N ALA A 29 0.55 -13.83 6.58
CA ALA A 29 1.52 -14.72 5.94
C ALA A 29 2.95 -14.17 6.01
N GLY A 30 3.13 -12.85 6.18
CA GLY A 30 4.44 -12.24 6.43
C GLY A 30 5.17 -12.84 7.64
N ALA A 31 4.43 -13.26 8.67
CA ALA A 31 5.01 -13.92 9.84
C ALA A 31 5.54 -15.34 9.56
N ALA A 32 5.04 -15.98 8.51
CA ALA A 32 5.46 -17.32 8.05
C ALA A 32 6.54 -17.27 6.95
N GLY A 33 6.93 -16.07 6.51
CA GLY A 33 8.04 -15.84 5.57
C GLY A 33 7.62 -15.59 4.11
N PRO A 34 8.59 -15.35 3.21
CA PRO A 34 8.33 -14.86 1.85
C PRO A 34 7.50 -15.82 1.00
N LEU A 35 7.72 -17.13 1.15
CA LEU A 35 6.99 -18.15 0.39
C LEU A 35 5.51 -18.19 0.79
N ALA A 36 5.20 -18.05 2.09
CA ALA A 36 3.83 -17.97 2.57
C ALA A 36 3.11 -16.73 2.02
N VAL A 37 3.78 -15.59 1.98
CA VAL A 37 3.24 -14.35 1.37
C VAL A 37 2.96 -14.55 -0.11
N ALA A 38 3.89 -15.15 -0.87
CA ALA A 38 3.70 -15.44 -2.29
C ALA A 38 2.51 -16.35 -2.55
N VAL A 39 2.36 -17.42 -1.75
CA VAL A 39 1.22 -18.34 -1.84
C VAL A 39 -0.08 -17.61 -1.52
N ALA A 40 -0.15 -16.86 -0.41
CA ALA A 40 -1.34 -16.12 -0.02
C ALA A 40 -1.73 -15.09 -1.10
N ALA A 41 -0.76 -14.35 -1.64
CA ALA A 41 -0.98 -13.36 -2.70
C ALA A 41 -1.51 -14.00 -3.99
N GLY A 42 -1.10 -15.23 -4.31
CA GLY A 42 -1.60 -15.99 -5.46
C GLY A 42 -2.99 -16.59 -5.23
N VAL A 43 -3.32 -17.02 -4.01
CA VAL A 43 -4.62 -17.65 -3.70
C VAL A 43 -5.77 -16.65 -3.74
N VAL A 44 -5.57 -15.41 -3.28
CA VAL A 44 -6.62 -14.36 -3.23
C VAL A 44 -7.29 -14.11 -4.60
N PRO A 45 -6.57 -13.83 -5.69
CA PRO A 45 -7.19 -13.63 -7.01
C PRO A 45 -7.83 -14.92 -7.54
N VAL A 46 -7.25 -16.10 -7.28
CA VAL A 46 -7.83 -17.38 -7.69
C VAL A 46 -9.19 -17.62 -7.03
N VAL A 47 -9.30 -17.36 -5.73
CA VAL A 47 -10.56 -17.49 -4.98
C VAL A 47 -11.58 -16.45 -5.43
N ALA A 48 -11.16 -15.20 -5.66
CA ALA A 48 -12.04 -14.15 -6.15
C ALA A 48 -12.63 -14.49 -7.53
N VAL A 49 -11.79 -14.91 -8.48
CA VAL A 49 -12.23 -15.33 -9.83
C VAL A 49 -13.07 -16.62 -9.75
N GLY A 50 -12.66 -17.60 -8.94
CA GLY A 50 -13.40 -18.84 -8.74
C GLY A 50 -14.81 -18.63 -8.19
N SER A 51 -14.97 -17.69 -7.26
CA SER A 51 -16.28 -17.35 -6.69
C SER A 51 -17.26 -16.84 -7.76
N VAL A 52 -16.78 -16.04 -8.71
CA VAL A 52 -17.57 -15.47 -9.81
C VAL A 52 -18.00 -16.55 -10.79
N LEU A 53 -17.10 -17.50 -11.09
CA LEU A 53 -17.39 -18.65 -11.94
C LEU A 53 -18.47 -19.55 -11.34
N VAL A 54 -18.42 -19.79 -10.02
CA VAL A 54 -19.41 -20.61 -9.29
C VAL A 54 -20.78 -19.92 -9.26
N THR A 55 -20.84 -18.59 -9.14
CA THR A 55 -22.10 -17.83 -9.13
C THR A 55 -22.75 -17.66 -10.51
N ARG A 56 -22.20 -18.25 -11.58
CA ARG A 56 -22.76 -18.29 -12.95
C ARG A 56 -23.15 -16.92 -13.55
N SER A 57 -22.36 -15.89 -13.33
CA SER A 57 -22.49 -14.62 -14.06
C SER A 57 -21.57 -14.66 -15.30
N ALA A 58 -22.09 -15.19 -16.41
CA ALA A 58 -21.36 -15.40 -17.66
C ALA A 58 -21.34 -14.14 -18.56
N ASP A 59 -20.82 -13.03 -18.04
CA ASP A 59 -20.52 -11.83 -18.85
C ASP A 59 -19.04 -11.45 -18.64
N THR A 60 -18.30 -11.17 -19.72
CA THR A 60 -16.86 -10.86 -19.68
C THR A 60 -16.55 -9.61 -18.85
N ARG A 61 -17.52 -8.69 -18.73
CA ARG A 61 -17.45 -7.52 -17.83
C ARG A 61 -17.48 -7.90 -16.33
N THR A 62 -17.92 -9.11 -16.00
CA THR A 62 -18.01 -9.63 -14.63
C THR A 62 -16.65 -9.96 -14.02
N PHE A 63 -15.60 -10.20 -14.82
CA PHE A 63 -14.28 -10.60 -14.30
C PHE A 63 -13.34 -9.43 -13.99
N THR A 64 -13.59 -8.25 -14.55
CA THR A 64 -12.72 -7.09 -14.36
C THR A 64 -12.81 -6.54 -12.93
N GLU A 65 -14.01 -6.41 -12.37
CA GLU A 65 -14.17 -5.88 -11.00
C GLU A 65 -13.57 -6.79 -9.92
N PRO A 66 -13.79 -8.13 -9.92
CA PRO A 66 -13.16 -9.04 -8.98
C PRO A 66 -11.63 -9.04 -9.07
N LEU A 67 -11.08 -8.92 -10.28
CA LEU A 67 -9.63 -8.87 -10.47
C LEU A 67 -9.03 -7.56 -9.92
N LEU A 68 -9.69 -6.42 -10.15
CA LEU A 68 -9.25 -5.14 -9.61
C LEU A 68 -9.36 -5.10 -8.08
N VAL A 69 -10.45 -5.61 -7.52
CA VAL A 69 -10.70 -5.63 -6.07
C VAL A 69 -9.76 -6.61 -5.36
N SER A 70 -9.52 -7.79 -5.93
CA SER A 70 -8.52 -8.74 -5.41
C SER A 70 -7.09 -8.23 -5.59
N GLY A 71 -6.77 -7.55 -6.68
CA GLY A 71 -5.48 -6.90 -6.89
C GLY A 71 -5.20 -5.81 -5.85
N ALA A 72 -6.19 -4.97 -5.54
CA ALA A 72 -6.11 -3.99 -4.46
C ALA A 72 -5.87 -4.67 -3.10
N ALA A 73 -6.59 -5.75 -2.81
CA ALA A 73 -6.41 -6.52 -1.58
C ALA A 73 -5.01 -7.12 -1.46
N VAL A 74 -4.46 -7.67 -2.54
CA VAL A 74 -3.09 -8.19 -2.56
C VAL A 74 -2.09 -7.06 -2.29
N MET A 75 -2.23 -5.90 -2.93
CA MET A 75 -1.35 -4.75 -2.70
C MET A 75 -1.41 -4.26 -1.25
N VAL A 76 -2.61 -4.17 -0.67
CA VAL A 76 -2.80 -3.84 0.76
C VAL A 76 -2.14 -4.88 1.65
N GLY A 77 -2.35 -6.16 1.34
CA GLY A 77 -1.76 -7.27 2.07
C GLY A 77 -0.23 -7.25 2.04
N LEU A 78 0.35 -7.02 0.87
CA LEU A 78 1.80 -6.89 0.64
C LEU A 78 2.39 -5.68 1.37
N GLY A 79 1.69 -4.53 1.35
CA GLY A 79 2.07 -3.35 2.13
C GLY A 79 2.15 -3.65 3.62
N GLY A 80 1.20 -4.43 4.16
CA GLY A 80 1.24 -4.89 5.55
C GLY A 80 2.30 -5.95 5.84
N ALA A 81 2.57 -6.86 4.90
CA ALA A 81 3.56 -7.92 5.06
C ALA A 81 5.01 -7.41 4.97
N ALA A 82 5.24 -6.36 4.18
CA ALA A 82 6.55 -5.77 3.93
C ALA A 82 7.37 -5.45 5.20
N PRO A 83 6.87 -4.70 6.20
CA PRO A 83 7.62 -4.43 7.42
C PRO A 83 7.90 -5.69 8.25
N VAL A 84 7.03 -6.72 8.17
CA VAL A 84 7.23 -7.99 8.88
C VAL A 84 8.37 -8.79 8.25
N LEU A 85 8.35 -8.91 6.91
CA LEU A 85 9.42 -9.59 6.15
C LEU A 85 10.75 -8.85 6.30
N LEU A 86 10.73 -7.52 6.19
CA LEU A 86 11.91 -6.68 6.33
C LEU A 86 12.54 -6.83 7.73
N ARG A 87 11.71 -6.87 8.78
CA ARG A 87 12.16 -7.11 10.16
C ARG A 87 12.89 -8.43 10.29
N ALA A 88 12.34 -9.49 9.69
CA ALA A 88 12.91 -10.83 9.76
C ALA A 88 14.25 -10.93 9.02
N GLY A 89 14.42 -10.19 7.91
CA GLY A 89 15.63 -10.24 7.09
C GLY A 89 16.73 -9.25 7.47
N THR A 90 16.40 -8.06 7.98
CA THR A 90 17.37 -6.94 8.12
C THR A 90 17.32 -6.24 9.49
N GLY A 91 16.46 -6.69 10.40
CA GLY A 91 16.30 -6.11 11.73
C GLY A 91 15.31 -4.94 11.80
N LEU A 92 15.25 -4.30 12.97
CA LEU A 92 14.23 -3.27 13.26
C LEU A 92 14.53 -1.90 12.62
N VAL A 93 15.81 -1.53 12.50
CA VAL A 93 16.20 -0.20 12.03
C VAL A 93 15.68 0.08 10.61
N PRO A 94 15.84 -0.83 9.61
CA PRO A 94 15.31 -0.58 8.26
C PRO A 94 13.79 -0.47 8.20
N VAL A 95 13.08 -1.15 9.09
CA VAL A 95 11.61 -1.04 9.21
C VAL A 95 11.22 0.37 9.65
N LEU A 96 11.91 0.93 10.64
CA LEU A 96 11.66 2.30 11.09
C LEU A 96 11.99 3.32 10.01
N VAL A 97 13.05 3.09 9.24
CA VAL A 97 13.42 3.95 8.10
C VAL A 97 12.35 3.91 7.00
N LEU A 98 11.83 2.73 6.65
CA LEU A 98 10.72 2.60 5.71
C LEU A 98 9.50 3.43 6.14
N PHE A 99 9.11 3.33 7.41
CA PHE A 99 8.02 4.16 7.95
C PHE A 99 8.36 5.64 7.97
N ALA A 100 9.60 6.01 8.29
CA ALA A 100 10.04 7.40 8.26
C ALA A 100 9.91 8.01 6.86
N TYR A 101 10.27 7.27 5.81
CA TYR A 101 10.06 7.71 4.43
C TYR A 101 8.59 7.94 4.09
N ALA A 102 7.73 6.95 4.38
CA ALA A 102 6.29 7.07 4.12
C ALA A 102 5.68 8.26 4.86
N MET A 103 5.99 8.39 6.16
CA MET A 103 5.46 9.46 7.01
C MET A 103 5.99 10.84 6.62
N ALA A 104 7.28 10.95 6.26
CA ALA A 104 7.85 12.20 5.80
C ALA A 104 7.24 12.65 4.47
N TYR A 105 7.03 11.72 3.54
CA TYR A 105 6.35 12.01 2.28
C TYR A 105 4.91 12.48 2.53
N ASP A 106 4.13 11.74 3.32
CA ASP A 106 2.73 12.07 3.60
C ASP A 106 2.60 13.39 4.39
N ALA A 107 3.52 13.67 5.32
CA ALA A 107 3.56 14.94 6.03
C ALA A 107 3.90 16.11 5.09
N GLY A 108 4.89 15.96 4.23
CA GLY A 108 5.28 16.99 3.25
C GLY A 108 4.16 17.30 2.27
N THR A 109 3.52 16.26 1.72
CA THR A 109 2.37 16.41 0.82
C THR A 109 1.19 17.08 1.50
N TYR A 110 0.89 16.74 2.75
CA TYR A 110 -0.23 17.34 3.48
C TYR A 110 0.03 18.81 3.86
N VAL A 111 1.18 19.10 4.46
CA VAL A 111 1.52 20.44 4.95
C VAL A 111 1.54 21.44 3.79
N VAL A 112 2.23 21.13 2.70
CA VAL A 112 2.34 22.03 1.55
C VAL A 112 1.10 21.95 0.65
N GLY A 113 0.53 20.75 0.47
CA GLY A 113 -0.61 20.54 -0.44
C GLY A 113 -1.92 21.16 0.05
N SER A 114 -2.09 21.42 1.36
CA SER A 114 -3.34 21.96 1.92
C SER A 114 -3.68 23.39 1.48
N GLY A 115 -2.70 24.15 0.98
CA GLY A 115 -2.87 25.51 0.47
C GLY A 115 -2.22 25.76 -0.89
N ALA A 116 -1.89 24.69 -1.62
CA ALA A 116 -1.12 24.75 -2.85
C ALA A 116 -1.89 25.42 -4.01
N ALA A 117 -1.17 26.18 -4.84
CA ALA A 117 -1.71 26.78 -6.07
C ALA A 117 -1.78 25.77 -7.23
N SER A 118 -1.00 24.69 -7.15
CA SER A 118 -0.92 23.64 -8.16
C SER A 118 -0.96 22.24 -7.54
N ALA A 119 -1.44 21.26 -8.33
CA ALA A 119 -1.55 19.87 -7.89
C ALA A 119 -0.19 19.18 -7.59
N TRP A 120 0.92 19.79 -8.02
CA TRP A 120 2.27 19.22 -7.90
C TRP A 120 3.06 19.72 -6.69
N GLU A 121 2.68 20.83 -6.08
CA GLU A 121 3.39 21.40 -4.92
C GLU A 121 3.42 20.43 -3.73
N GLY A 122 2.31 19.75 -3.45
CA GLY A 122 2.23 18.72 -2.40
C GLY A 122 3.20 17.56 -2.67
N PRO A 123 3.07 16.81 -3.78
CA PRO A 123 4.00 15.74 -4.15
C PRO A 123 5.48 16.16 -4.15
N ALA A 124 5.81 17.34 -4.69
CA ALA A 124 7.18 17.84 -4.71
C ALA A 124 7.74 18.07 -3.29
N ALA A 125 6.93 18.63 -2.39
CA ALA A 125 7.31 18.80 -0.98
C ALA A 125 7.50 17.46 -0.26
N GLY A 126 6.64 16.47 -0.53
CA GLY A 126 6.81 15.11 -0.03
C GLY A 126 8.13 14.47 -0.49
N ILE A 127 8.46 14.59 -1.78
CA ILE A 127 9.74 14.11 -2.34
C ILE A 127 10.92 14.81 -1.64
N ALA A 128 10.86 16.12 -1.46
CA ALA A 128 11.91 16.86 -0.75
C ALA A 128 12.07 16.39 0.71
N ALA A 129 10.96 16.07 1.39
CA ALA A 129 10.97 15.52 2.75
C ALA A 129 11.61 14.12 2.81
N THR A 130 11.45 13.27 1.78
CA THR A 130 12.21 12.00 1.71
C THR A 130 13.71 12.24 1.58
N GLY A 131 14.13 13.35 0.96
CA GLY A 131 15.54 13.73 0.88
C GLY A 131 16.17 14.00 2.26
N THR A 132 15.44 14.63 3.18
CA THR A 132 15.95 14.87 4.54
C THR A 132 16.07 13.58 5.35
N VAL A 133 15.14 12.65 5.19
CA VAL A 133 15.24 11.29 5.75
C VAL A 133 16.47 10.59 5.18
N THR A 134 16.69 10.67 3.86
CA THR A 134 17.85 10.07 3.18
C THR A 134 19.17 10.57 3.76
N LEU A 135 19.31 11.89 3.90
CA LEU A 135 20.49 12.51 4.50
C LEU A 135 20.70 12.06 5.95
N THR A 136 19.61 11.97 6.72
CA THR A 136 19.67 11.52 8.12
C THR A 136 20.12 10.07 8.20
N VAL A 137 19.57 9.19 7.36
CA VAL A 137 19.96 7.77 7.30
C VAL A 137 21.44 7.65 6.91
N ALA A 138 21.87 8.37 5.87
CA ALA A 138 23.25 8.35 5.39
C ALA A 138 24.27 8.90 6.41
N ALA A 139 23.88 9.89 7.21
CA ALA A 139 24.78 10.53 8.17
C ALA A 139 24.81 9.85 9.55
N VAL A 140 23.69 9.22 9.97
CA VAL A 140 23.49 8.79 11.36
C VAL A 140 23.30 7.28 11.51
N LEU A 141 22.75 6.59 10.50
CA LEU A 141 22.31 5.19 10.61
C LEU A 141 23.24 4.20 9.90
N ALA A 142 24.53 4.51 9.85
CA ALA A 142 25.58 3.63 9.34
C ALA A 142 26.36 2.99 10.52
N PRO A 143 26.31 1.65 10.74
CA PRO A 143 25.49 0.61 10.07
C PRO A 143 24.01 0.57 10.53
N PRO A 144 23.07 -0.08 9.78
CA PRO A 144 23.29 -1.00 8.66
C PRO A 144 23.41 -0.33 7.27
N PHE A 145 23.16 0.99 7.18
CA PHE A 145 23.13 1.68 5.89
C PHE A 145 24.52 2.20 5.50
N ASP A 146 25.31 1.34 4.86
CA ASP A 146 26.69 1.69 4.47
C ASP A 146 26.81 2.06 2.98
N GLY A 147 27.83 2.88 2.68
CA GLY A 147 28.19 3.26 1.32
C GLY A 147 27.08 3.97 0.54
N ILE A 148 26.67 3.40 -0.60
CA ILE A 148 25.67 3.98 -1.50
C ILE A 148 24.22 3.57 -1.15
N SER A 149 24.04 2.58 -0.26
CA SER A 149 22.72 2.03 0.08
C SER A 149 21.69 3.06 0.55
N PRO A 150 21.98 4.05 1.43
CA PRO A 150 20.97 5.02 1.85
C PRO A 150 20.50 5.90 0.68
N TRP A 151 21.39 6.24 -0.25
CA TRP A 151 21.06 7.06 -1.42
C TRP A 151 20.15 6.31 -2.39
N LEU A 152 20.44 5.03 -2.68
CA LEU A 152 19.60 4.21 -3.54
C LEU A 152 18.19 4.02 -2.94
N LEU A 153 18.12 3.74 -1.64
CA LEU A 153 16.85 3.57 -0.93
C LEU A 153 16.07 4.88 -0.79
N GLY A 154 16.77 6.02 -0.67
CA GLY A 154 16.18 7.35 -0.67
C GLY A 154 15.58 7.73 -2.02
N VAL A 155 16.34 7.54 -3.11
CA VAL A 155 15.84 7.76 -4.49
C VAL A 155 14.66 6.84 -4.79
N LEU A 156 14.75 5.57 -4.38
CA LEU A 156 13.65 4.63 -4.53
C LEU A 156 12.40 5.12 -3.78
N ALA A 157 12.55 5.60 -2.54
CA ALA A 157 11.43 6.14 -1.78
C ALA A 157 10.81 7.37 -2.45
N ALA A 158 11.64 8.29 -2.94
CA ALA A 158 11.21 9.49 -3.64
C ALA A 158 10.41 9.20 -4.92
N VAL A 159 10.70 8.09 -5.61
CA VAL A 159 9.97 7.65 -6.80
C VAL A 159 8.71 6.86 -6.45
N LEU A 160 8.80 5.93 -5.49
CA LEU A 160 7.68 5.01 -5.20
C LEU A 160 6.58 5.64 -4.36
N ALA A 161 6.91 6.55 -3.43
CA ALA A 161 5.93 7.19 -2.57
C ALA A 161 4.82 7.93 -3.36
N PRO A 162 5.11 8.75 -4.40
CA PRO A 162 4.06 9.38 -5.22
C PRO A 162 3.27 8.41 -6.10
N LEU A 163 3.81 7.23 -6.43
CA LEU A 163 3.09 6.22 -7.22
C LEU A 163 1.96 5.56 -6.42
N GLY A 164 2.09 5.48 -5.10
CA GLY A 164 1.07 4.93 -4.21
C GLY A 164 -0.31 5.57 -4.39
N PRO A 165 -0.45 6.89 -4.16
CA PRO A 165 -1.71 7.61 -4.39
C PRO A 165 -2.24 7.53 -5.83
N ILE A 166 -1.34 7.51 -6.83
CA ILE A 166 -1.74 7.39 -8.25
C ILE A 166 -2.38 6.02 -8.49
N ILE A 167 -1.74 4.94 -8.03
CA ILE A 167 -2.27 3.58 -8.18
C ILE A 167 -3.54 3.40 -7.35
N ALA A 168 -3.61 3.96 -6.15
CA ALA A 168 -4.79 3.91 -5.30
C ALA A 168 -6.01 4.59 -5.94
N SER A 169 -5.78 5.66 -6.71
CA SER A 169 -6.83 6.38 -7.45
C SER A 169 -7.42 5.56 -8.62
N ALA A 170 -6.70 4.56 -9.12
CA ALA A 170 -7.16 3.70 -10.21
C ALA A 170 -8.10 2.57 -9.72
N PHE A 171 -8.21 2.33 -8.41
CA PHE A 171 -9.07 1.27 -7.90
C PHE A 171 -10.57 1.65 -7.97
N PRO A 172 -11.45 0.69 -8.29
CA PRO A 172 -12.90 0.91 -8.29
C PRO A 172 -13.41 1.37 -6.92
N GLY A 173 -14.21 2.44 -6.89
CA GLY A 173 -14.80 2.99 -5.66
C GLY A 173 -14.00 4.12 -5.00
N THR A 174 -12.75 4.36 -5.40
CA THR A 174 -11.92 5.47 -4.88
C THR A 174 -12.04 6.76 -5.72
N GLY A 175 -12.41 6.64 -6.99
CA GLY A 175 -12.26 7.69 -8.01
C GLY A 175 -13.45 8.62 -8.28
N GLY A 176 -14.57 8.55 -7.56
CA GLY A 176 -15.68 9.49 -7.84
C GLY A 176 -17.01 9.25 -7.14
N ASP A 177 -17.24 8.06 -6.58
CA ASP A 177 -18.48 7.79 -5.88
C ASP A 177 -18.37 8.29 -4.42
N ARG A 178 -18.89 9.50 -4.15
CA ARG A 178 -18.84 10.21 -2.85
C ARG A 178 -19.31 9.40 -1.63
N LYS A 179 -19.90 8.22 -1.85
CA LYS A 179 -20.52 7.38 -0.81
C LYS A 179 -19.53 6.45 -0.11
N VAL A 180 -18.38 6.12 -0.69
CA VAL A 180 -17.39 5.23 -0.04
C VAL A 180 -16.13 6.01 0.32
N ARG A 181 -16.22 6.81 1.40
CA ARG A 181 -15.03 7.45 1.98
C ARG A 181 -14.19 6.36 2.65
N MET A 182 -13.00 6.07 2.12
CA MET A 182 -11.99 5.23 2.77
C MET A 182 -10.82 6.09 3.28
N PRO A 183 -11.02 6.92 4.31
CA PRO A 183 -9.96 7.81 4.82
C PRO A 183 -8.76 7.04 5.39
N ALA A 184 -8.94 5.79 5.80
CA ALA A 184 -7.85 4.92 6.24
C ALA A 184 -6.97 4.45 5.08
N LEU A 185 -7.55 4.19 3.89
CA LEU A 185 -6.79 3.76 2.71
C LEU A 185 -5.87 4.89 2.23
N ARG A 186 -6.39 6.12 2.19
CA ARG A 186 -5.63 7.34 1.83
C ARG A 186 -4.35 7.58 2.62
N ARG A 187 -4.22 7.00 3.82
CA ARG A 187 -3.03 7.11 4.67
C ARG A 187 -2.05 5.95 4.51
N LEU A 188 -2.46 4.91 3.80
CA LEU A 188 -1.66 3.72 3.49
C LEU A 188 -1.25 3.67 2.03
N ASP A 189 -1.80 4.53 1.17
CA ASP A 189 -1.55 4.56 -0.27
C ASP A 189 -0.07 4.58 -0.62
N SER A 190 0.73 5.42 0.05
CA SER A 190 2.18 5.50 -0.14
C SER A 190 2.88 4.17 0.21
N LEU A 191 2.48 3.52 1.31
CA LEU A 191 3.00 2.23 1.76
C LEU A 191 2.60 1.04 0.87
N LEU A 192 1.51 1.12 0.10
CA LEU A 192 1.08 0.04 -0.80
C LEU A 192 2.17 -0.32 -1.81
N VAL A 193 2.81 0.70 -2.37
CA VAL A 193 3.83 0.55 -3.41
C VAL A 193 5.21 0.61 -2.79
N LEU A 194 5.43 1.57 -1.89
CA LEU A 194 6.71 1.76 -1.23
C LEU A 194 7.10 0.53 -0.40
N GLY A 195 6.20 -0.01 0.42
CA GLY A 195 6.48 -1.13 1.32
C GLY A 195 7.12 -2.34 0.63
N PRO A 196 6.42 -3.04 -0.28
CA PRO A 196 6.94 -4.26 -0.88
C PRO A 196 8.19 -4.05 -1.74
N LEU A 197 8.24 -2.98 -2.54
CA LEU A 197 9.39 -2.74 -3.43
C LEU A 197 10.61 -2.24 -2.66
N TRP A 198 10.42 -1.33 -1.70
CA TRP A 198 11.53 -0.84 -0.88
C TRP A 198 12.08 -1.94 0.02
N SER A 199 11.22 -2.75 0.64
CA SER A 199 11.67 -3.88 1.47
C SER A 199 12.48 -4.92 0.68
N LEU A 200 12.06 -5.24 -0.55
CA LEU A 200 12.80 -6.14 -1.43
C LEU A 200 14.20 -5.61 -1.76
N VAL A 201 14.31 -4.33 -2.10
CA VAL A 201 15.60 -3.70 -2.39
C VAL A 201 16.46 -3.58 -1.13
N ALA A 202 15.87 -3.24 0.01
CA ALA A 202 16.58 -3.16 1.28
C ALA A 202 17.16 -4.52 1.71
N VAL A 203 16.40 -5.61 1.56
CA VAL A 203 16.90 -6.97 1.82
C VAL A 203 18.08 -7.33 0.92
N LEU A 204 18.09 -6.85 -0.34
CA LEU A 204 19.19 -7.09 -1.28
C LEU A 204 20.45 -6.25 -0.94
N LEU A 205 20.27 -5.01 -0.47
CA LEU A 205 21.38 -4.09 -0.24
C LEU A 205 21.99 -4.16 1.16
N LEU A 206 21.27 -4.69 2.15
CA LEU A 206 21.66 -4.67 3.56
C LEU A 206 22.04 -6.06 4.12
N ASN A 207 22.03 -7.09 3.28
CA ASN A 207 22.54 -8.44 3.55
C ASN A 207 23.82 -8.69 2.75
#